data_AF-A0A7D5QF36-F1
#
_entry.id   AF-A0A7D5QF36-F1
#
_cell.length_a   1.000
_cell.length_b   1.000
_cell.length_c   1.000
_cell.angle_alpha   90.00
_cell.angle_beta   90.00
_cell.angle_gamma   90.00
#
_symmetry.space_group_name_H-M   'P 1'
#
loop_
_entity.id
_entity.type
_entity.pdbx_description
1 polymer ?
#
loop_
_entity_poly.entity_id
_entity_poly.type
_entity_poly.pdbx_seq_one_letter_code
_entity_poly.pdbx_strand_id
1 'polypeptide(L)'
;MPRQRPLRHWRWRERRRPGGHYRNNNVSNIRIAGANSTIKDVKVVVDHNDVDHLNQRDIRLDAGSNVMVNNADIQLTRPNGDALSVLSGIESATITDTSIYMGDRPSRGINVSANTGPVRIADTEITSTGADEGGNAIALQGGASGEAASVIVENTTVTGNASGATGGREAILASRDNVTFRELTVDQPGTNLRQGINIGGDNCNVVNSTVSARHYPLVVRGENTLVQGSRLESLGGY
;
A
#
# COMPACT_ATOMS: atom_id res chain seq x y z
N MET A 1 0.50 -39.03 11.88
CA MET A 1 1.03 -37.87 12.63
C MET A 1 1.58 -36.85 11.64
N PRO A 2 0.95 -35.68 11.46
CA PRO A 2 1.45 -34.68 10.51
C PRO A 2 2.56 -33.86 11.16
N ARG A 3 3.73 -33.86 10.52
CA ARG A 3 4.89 -33.04 10.89
C ARG A 3 4.58 -31.56 10.66
N GLN A 4 4.62 -30.77 11.73
CA GLN A 4 4.57 -29.31 11.67
C GLN A 4 5.79 -28.80 10.87
N ARG A 5 5.53 -27.95 9.87
CA ARG A 5 6.56 -27.17 9.18
C ARG A 5 6.88 -25.93 10.03
N PRO A 6 8.15 -25.57 10.26
CA PRO A 6 8.49 -24.40 11.05
C PRO A 6 8.17 -23.12 10.26
N LEU A 7 7.54 -22.17 10.95
CA LEU A 7 7.28 -20.80 10.51
C LEU A 7 8.61 -20.11 10.16
N ARG A 8 8.68 -19.53 8.96
CA ARG A 8 9.86 -18.79 8.51
C ARG A 8 10.00 -17.50 9.32
N HIS A 9 11.22 -17.31 9.79
CA HIS A 9 11.68 -16.22 10.64
C HIS A 9 11.69 -14.89 9.87
N TRP A 10 10.95 -13.90 10.36
CA TRP A 10 10.92 -12.53 9.84
C TRP A 10 12.29 -11.86 10.04
N ARG A 11 13.05 -11.61 8.96
CA ARG A 11 14.27 -10.81 9.02
C ARG A 11 13.92 -9.35 8.78
N TRP A 12 13.80 -8.57 9.85
CA TRP A 12 13.91 -7.12 9.76
C TRP A 12 15.32 -6.79 9.27
N ARG A 13 15.46 -6.13 8.12
CA ARG A 13 16.73 -5.51 7.73
C ARG A 13 17.17 -4.54 8.84
N GLU A 14 18.47 -4.49 9.10
CA GLU A 14 19.09 -3.63 10.12
C GLU A 14 18.79 -2.15 9.77
N ARG A 15 17.74 -1.58 10.38
CA ARG A 15 17.29 -0.20 10.09
C ARG A 15 18.24 0.79 10.74
N ARG A 16 18.75 1.74 9.96
CA ARG A 16 19.42 2.95 10.47
C ARG A 16 18.46 3.67 11.43
N ARG A 17 18.99 4.29 12.50
CA ARG A 17 18.18 5.10 13.42
C ARG A 17 17.44 6.19 12.63
N PRO A 18 16.14 6.41 12.86
CA PRO A 18 15.41 7.52 12.27
C PRO A 18 16.04 8.87 12.65
N GLY A 19 16.12 9.79 11.70
CA GLY A 19 16.41 11.21 11.90
C GLY A 19 15.23 12.00 12.51
N GLY A 20 14.00 11.45 12.48
CA GLY A 20 12.83 12.04 13.14
C GLY A 20 11.83 10.99 13.65
N HIS A 21 11.13 11.30 14.74
CA HIS A 21 10.08 10.45 15.31
C HIS A 21 8.80 11.26 15.57
N TYR A 22 7.71 10.84 14.95
CA TYR A 22 6.40 11.52 14.97
C TYR A 22 5.32 10.53 15.42
N ARG A 23 4.34 10.97 16.21
CA ARG A 23 3.37 10.04 16.80
C ARG A 23 2.00 10.69 17.06
N ASN A 24 0.93 9.95 16.73
CA ASN A 24 -0.47 10.22 17.10
C ASN A 24 -1.02 11.63 16.80
N ASN A 25 -0.63 12.31 15.72
CA ASN A 25 -1.20 13.61 15.35
C ASN A 25 -2.57 13.49 14.63
N ASN A 26 -3.56 14.30 15.04
CA ASN A 26 -4.94 14.27 14.56
C ASN A 26 -5.13 14.34 13.05
N VAL A 27 -4.55 15.36 12.40
CA VAL A 27 -4.78 15.58 10.96
C VAL A 27 -3.69 14.92 10.14
N SER A 28 -2.44 15.10 10.58
CA SER A 28 -1.31 14.36 10.03
C SER A 28 -0.04 14.48 10.85
N ASN A 29 0.72 13.40 10.96
CA ASN A 29 2.05 13.44 11.60
C ASN A 29 3.06 14.25 10.79
N ILE A 30 3.04 14.11 9.46
CA ILE A 30 3.84 14.93 8.53
C ILE A 30 2.97 15.35 7.35
N ARG A 31 2.95 16.65 7.04
CA ARG A 31 2.26 17.21 5.88
C ARG A 31 3.24 17.99 5.01
N ILE A 32 3.25 17.71 3.72
CA ILE A 32 4.02 18.49 2.74
C ILE A 32 3.07 19.10 1.72
N ALA A 33 3.24 20.40 1.51
CA ALA A 33 2.67 21.15 0.40
C ALA A 33 3.79 22.06 -0.15
N GLY A 34 4.48 21.62 -1.21
CA GLY A 34 5.64 22.30 -1.76
C GLY A 34 6.40 21.45 -2.77
N ALA A 35 7.15 22.11 -3.66
CA ALA A 35 7.98 21.43 -4.65
C ALA A 35 9.34 21.01 -4.07
N ASN A 36 9.97 19.99 -4.67
CA ASN A 36 11.32 19.52 -4.34
C ASN A 36 11.53 19.23 -2.84
N SER A 37 10.47 18.75 -2.19
CA SER A 37 10.46 18.52 -0.74
C SER A 37 10.68 17.04 -0.45
N THR A 38 11.42 16.74 0.63
CA THR A 38 11.78 15.36 0.99
C THR A 38 11.48 15.06 2.44
N ILE A 39 10.77 13.97 2.69
CA ILE A 39 10.67 13.30 4.00
C ILE A 39 11.67 12.16 3.96
N LYS A 40 12.65 12.18 4.86
CA LYS A 40 13.72 11.18 4.87
C LYS A 40 14.07 10.70 6.27
N ASP A 41 14.35 9.41 6.39
CA ASP A 41 14.82 8.76 7.62
C ASP A 41 13.84 9.01 8.80
N VAL A 42 12.54 8.81 8.60
CA VAL A 42 11.54 9.09 9.64
C VAL A 42 10.91 7.83 10.20
N LYS A 43 10.49 7.90 11.46
CA LYS A 43 9.57 6.95 12.06
C LYS A 43 8.26 7.65 12.44
N VAL A 44 7.15 7.10 12.01
CA VAL A 44 5.80 7.56 12.34
C VAL A 44 5.03 6.45 13.02
N VAL A 45 4.34 6.75 14.12
CA VAL A 45 3.59 5.77 14.91
C VAL A 45 2.17 6.25 15.18
N VAL A 46 1.19 5.39 14.89
CA VAL A 46 -0.19 5.53 15.36
C VAL A 46 -0.58 4.29 16.14
N ASP A 47 -0.67 4.47 17.45
CA ASP A 47 -1.01 3.40 18.38
C ASP A 47 -2.09 3.80 19.39
N HIS A 48 -2.65 5.01 19.24
CA HIS A 48 -3.70 5.51 20.09
C HIS A 48 -4.67 6.41 19.34
N ASN A 49 -5.97 6.13 19.53
CA ASN A 49 -7.08 6.93 19.03
C ASN A 49 -7.90 7.37 20.24
N ASP A 50 -7.90 8.67 20.56
CA ASP A 50 -8.84 9.26 21.52
C ASP A 50 -9.97 9.99 20.76
N VAL A 51 -10.88 10.61 21.51
CA VAL A 51 -12.05 11.32 20.95
C VAL A 51 -11.68 12.53 20.09
N ASP A 52 -10.49 13.08 20.28
CA ASP A 52 -10.01 14.24 19.54
C ASP A 52 -9.26 13.82 18.27
N HIS A 53 -8.74 12.60 18.22
CA HIS A 53 -7.99 12.01 17.11
C HIS A 53 -8.87 11.13 16.20
N LEU A 54 -9.67 11.77 15.34
CA LEU A 54 -10.69 11.07 14.53
C LEU A 54 -10.21 10.59 13.14
N ASN A 55 -9.07 11.09 12.63
CA ASN A 55 -8.61 10.79 11.27
C ASN A 55 -7.08 11.01 11.12
N GLN A 56 -6.28 10.22 11.85
CA GLN A 56 -4.83 10.34 11.84
C GLN A 56 -4.26 9.74 10.55
N ARG A 57 -3.78 10.62 9.66
CA ARG A 57 -3.05 10.23 8.45
C ARG A 57 -1.56 10.43 8.67
N ASP A 58 -0.73 9.43 8.47
CA ASP A 58 0.64 9.54 8.95
C ASP A 58 1.49 10.51 8.12
N ILE A 59 1.69 10.16 6.85
CA ILE A 59 2.36 11.03 5.90
C ILE A 59 1.34 11.48 4.86
N ARG A 60 1.18 12.80 4.71
CA ARG A 60 0.20 13.38 3.79
C ARG A 60 0.89 14.35 2.83
N LEU A 61 0.91 13.98 1.55
CA LEU A 61 1.42 14.82 0.48
C LEU A 61 0.23 15.55 -0.16
N ASP A 62 0.14 16.86 0.06
CA ASP A 62 -1.04 17.66 -0.28
C ASP A 62 -0.93 18.30 -1.67
N ALA A 63 0.21 18.93 -1.94
CA ALA A 63 0.46 19.63 -3.19
C ALA A 63 1.95 19.77 -3.49
N GLY A 64 2.28 19.94 -4.76
CA GLY A 64 3.64 20.20 -5.23
C GLY A 64 4.21 19.12 -6.15
N SER A 65 5.40 19.38 -6.66
CA SER A 65 6.10 18.54 -7.63
C SER A 65 7.41 18.00 -7.06
N ASN A 66 7.84 16.84 -7.55
CA ASN A 66 9.09 16.20 -7.16
C ASN A 66 9.17 16.01 -5.62
N VAL A 67 8.08 15.51 -5.04
CA VAL A 67 8.02 15.22 -3.59
C VAL A 67 8.54 13.81 -3.34
N MET A 68 9.42 13.66 -2.36
CA MET A 68 10.07 12.37 -2.05
C MET A 68 9.78 11.93 -0.62
N VAL A 69 9.41 10.66 -0.45
CA VAL A 69 9.42 9.95 0.83
C VAL A 69 10.46 8.83 0.71
N ASN A 70 11.50 8.88 1.53
CA ASN A 70 12.62 7.94 1.47
C ASN A 70 12.94 7.40 2.86
N ASN A 71 13.11 6.08 2.99
CA ASN A 71 13.49 5.44 4.25
C ASN A 71 12.56 5.82 5.41
N ALA A 72 11.25 5.61 5.23
CA ALA A 72 10.23 5.84 6.25
C ALA A 72 9.78 4.52 6.91
N ASP A 73 9.64 4.53 8.23
CA ASP A 73 9.05 3.45 9.03
C ASP A 73 7.71 3.93 9.62
N ILE A 74 6.60 3.38 9.14
CA ILE A 74 5.25 3.79 9.52
C ILE A 74 4.56 2.63 10.24
N GLN A 75 4.11 2.86 11.48
CA GLN A 75 3.54 1.83 12.34
C GLN A 75 2.11 2.22 12.76
N LEU A 76 1.13 1.66 12.05
CA LEU A 76 -0.29 1.83 12.35
C LEU A 76 -0.80 0.61 13.13
N THR A 77 -0.60 0.55 14.44
CA THR A 77 -1.10 -0.59 15.24
C THR A 77 -2.59 -0.49 15.51
N ARG A 78 -3.14 0.73 15.62
CA ARG A 78 -4.57 0.99 15.79
C ARG A 78 -5.07 2.06 14.82
N PRO A 79 -5.05 1.81 13.50
CA PRO A 79 -5.32 2.88 12.53
C PRO A 79 -6.74 3.45 12.63
N ASN A 80 -6.86 4.74 12.29
CA ASN A 80 -8.11 5.45 11.99
C ASN A 80 -7.98 6.32 10.71
N GLY A 81 -6.95 6.08 9.90
CA GLY A 81 -6.65 6.80 8.67
C GLY A 81 -5.61 6.06 7.81
N ASP A 82 -5.16 6.69 6.72
CA ASP A 82 -4.19 6.09 5.79
C ASP A 82 -2.74 6.34 6.26
N ALA A 83 -1.84 5.38 6.05
CA ALA A 83 -0.43 5.51 6.46
C ALA A 83 0.31 6.55 5.62
N LEU A 84 0.10 6.51 4.31
CA LEU A 84 0.67 7.49 3.39
C LEU A 84 -0.39 7.87 2.34
N SER A 85 -0.78 9.14 2.32
CA SER A 85 -1.70 9.69 1.34
C SER A 85 -0.98 10.60 0.35
N VAL A 86 -1.11 10.31 -0.94
CA VAL A 86 -0.76 11.21 -2.04
C VAL A 86 -2.04 11.83 -2.57
N LEU A 87 -2.20 13.14 -2.41
CA LEU A 87 -3.43 13.84 -2.80
C LEU A 87 -3.32 14.44 -4.20
N SER A 88 -4.48 14.80 -4.75
CA SER A 88 -4.62 15.28 -6.14
C SER A 88 -3.87 16.57 -6.47
N GLY A 89 -3.38 17.31 -5.46
CA GLY A 89 -2.53 18.49 -5.69
C GLY A 89 -1.06 18.13 -6.01
N ILE A 90 -0.69 16.85 -5.90
CA ILE A 90 0.67 16.39 -6.18
C ILE A 90 0.86 16.18 -7.69
N GLU A 91 1.81 16.90 -8.25
CA GLU A 91 2.20 16.81 -9.66
C GLU A 91 3.18 15.67 -9.93
N SER A 92 4.01 15.31 -8.96
CA SER A 92 4.82 14.09 -9.01
C SER A 92 5.36 13.71 -7.63
N ALA A 93 5.43 12.40 -7.36
CA ALA A 93 6.00 11.88 -6.13
C ALA A 93 6.76 10.57 -6.29
N THR A 94 7.78 10.39 -5.45
CA THR A 94 8.49 9.12 -5.29
C THR A 94 8.44 8.67 -3.83
N ILE A 95 7.99 7.45 -3.60
CA ILE A 95 7.98 6.77 -2.30
C ILE A 95 8.92 5.58 -2.44
N THR A 96 9.97 5.52 -1.62
CA THR A 96 10.98 4.47 -1.72
C THR A 96 11.59 4.10 -0.38
N ASP A 97 12.16 2.90 -0.28
CA ASP A 97 12.77 2.34 0.93
C ASP A 97 11.84 2.40 2.14
N THR A 98 10.52 2.27 1.92
CA THR A 98 9.52 2.54 2.95
C THR A 98 8.97 1.24 3.52
N SER A 99 8.71 1.21 4.83
CA SER A 99 8.02 0.10 5.45
C SER A 99 6.81 0.55 6.24
N ILE A 100 5.71 -0.19 6.07
CA ILE A 100 4.42 0.12 6.65
C ILE A 100 3.88 -1.13 7.34
N TYR A 101 3.57 -1.01 8.63
CA TYR A 101 2.83 -2.02 9.37
C TYR A 101 1.40 -1.53 9.60
N MET A 102 0.41 -2.35 9.24
CA MET A 102 -1.01 -2.09 9.44
C MET A 102 -1.64 -3.17 10.34
N GLY A 103 -2.18 -2.71 11.46
CA GLY A 103 -2.76 -3.51 12.53
C GLY A 103 -4.21 -3.92 12.29
N ASP A 104 -5.03 -3.80 13.32
CA ASP A 104 -6.31 -4.50 13.48
C ASP A 104 -7.55 -3.74 12.99
N ARG A 105 -7.36 -2.62 12.31
CA ARG A 105 -8.44 -1.78 11.77
C ARG A 105 -8.26 -1.51 10.28
N PRO A 106 -9.35 -1.25 9.55
CA PRO A 106 -9.30 -1.02 8.12
C PRO A 106 -8.68 0.34 7.86
N SER A 107 -7.54 0.30 7.17
CA SER A 107 -6.78 1.45 6.71
C SER A 107 -6.17 1.16 5.35
N ARG A 108 -5.64 2.20 4.71
CA ARG A 108 -4.78 2.02 3.54
C ARG A 108 -3.33 2.25 3.89
N GLY A 109 -2.44 1.43 3.33
CA GLY A 109 -0.99 1.60 3.51
C GLY A 109 -0.53 2.82 2.72
N ILE A 110 -0.63 2.71 1.40
CA ILE A 110 -0.41 3.85 0.48
C ILE A 110 -1.71 4.09 -0.28
N ASN A 111 -2.23 5.32 -0.21
CA ASN A 111 -3.39 5.76 -0.95
C ASN A 111 -2.97 6.87 -1.92
N VAL A 112 -3.11 6.62 -3.22
CA VAL A 112 -2.90 7.61 -4.28
C VAL A 112 -4.24 8.07 -4.80
N SER A 113 -4.53 9.35 -4.63
CA SER A 113 -5.82 9.94 -5.02
C SER A 113 -5.97 10.01 -6.54
N ALA A 114 -7.22 10.08 -6.98
CA ALA A 114 -7.54 10.41 -8.37
C ALA A 114 -6.89 11.73 -8.78
N ASN A 115 -6.57 11.88 -10.06
CA ASN A 115 -5.99 13.11 -10.65
C ASN A 115 -4.64 13.55 -10.08
N THR A 116 -3.96 12.73 -9.29
CA THR A 116 -2.53 12.92 -8.97
C THR A 116 -1.69 12.81 -10.24
N GLY A 117 -0.58 13.52 -10.34
CA GLY A 117 0.43 13.31 -11.40
C GLY A 117 1.19 11.99 -11.25
N PRO A 118 2.32 11.78 -11.95
CA PRO A 118 3.05 10.52 -11.89
C PRO A 118 3.54 10.16 -10.49
N VAL A 119 3.36 8.90 -10.09
CA VAL A 119 3.82 8.39 -8.79
C VAL A 119 4.66 7.13 -8.97
N ARG A 120 5.82 7.08 -8.32
CA ARG A 120 6.66 5.87 -8.22
C ARG A 120 6.67 5.37 -6.78
N ILE A 121 6.30 4.11 -6.58
CA ILE A 121 6.41 3.38 -5.31
C ILE A 121 7.43 2.26 -5.55
N ALA A 122 8.58 2.33 -4.89
CA ALA A 122 9.68 1.40 -5.10
C ALA A 122 10.20 0.86 -3.77
N ASP A 123 10.78 -0.35 -3.75
CA ASP A 123 11.55 -0.85 -2.61
C ASP A 123 10.78 -0.77 -1.28
N THR A 124 9.49 -1.10 -1.31
CA THR A 124 8.55 -0.86 -0.22
C THR A 124 8.03 -2.18 0.37
N GLU A 125 7.95 -2.26 1.70
CA GLU A 125 7.42 -3.42 2.42
C GLU A 125 6.15 -3.03 3.21
N ILE A 126 5.02 -3.66 2.91
CA ILE A 126 3.76 -3.43 3.62
C ILE A 126 3.28 -4.73 4.25
N THR A 127 3.10 -4.72 5.57
CA THR A 127 2.54 -5.84 6.32
C THR A 127 1.16 -5.47 6.83
N SER A 128 0.13 -6.22 6.43
CA SER A 128 -1.26 -6.00 6.82
C SER A 128 -1.82 -7.22 7.55
N THR A 129 -2.23 -7.06 8.81
CA THR A 129 -2.58 -8.19 9.69
C THR A 129 -4.00 -8.18 10.24
N GLY A 130 -4.85 -7.22 9.88
CA GLY A 130 -6.20 -7.10 10.43
C GLY A 130 -7.08 -8.33 10.14
N ALA A 131 -7.25 -9.18 11.15
CA ALA A 131 -7.85 -10.52 11.01
C ALA A 131 -9.37 -10.49 10.71
N ASP A 132 -10.03 -9.41 11.13
CA ASP A 132 -11.46 -9.18 10.92
C ASP A 132 -11.73 -8.10 9.86
N GLU A 133 -10.82 -7.15 9.71
CA GLU A 133 -10.95 -6.00 8.81
C GLU A 133 -9.61 -5.76 8.12
N GLY A 134 -9.56 -5.81 6.78
CA GLY A 134 -8.30 -5.91 6.05
C GLY A 134 -8.17 -4.94 4.90
N GLY A 135 -8.06 -3.65 5.18
CA GLY A 135 -7.94 -2.62 4.14
C GLY A 135 -6.81 -2.84 3.12
N ASN A 136 -6.75 -1.98 2.10
CA ASN A 136 -5.81 -2.14 1.00
C ASN A 136 -4.39 -1.75 1.44
N ALA A 137 -3.40 -2.60 1.21
CA ALA A 137 -2.01 -2.22 1.36
C ALA A 137 -1.65 -1.05 0.42
N ILE A 138 -2.15 -1.11 -0.82
CA ILE A 138 -2.02 -0.02 -1.79
C ILE A 138 -3.40 0.22 -2.44
N ALA A 139 -3.82 1.48 -2.49
CA ALA A 139 -5.03 1.89 -3.20
C ALA A 139 -4.68 3.01 -4.19
N LEU A 140 -4.87 2.75 -5.47
CA LEU A 140 -4.66 3.69 -6.56
C LEU A 140 -6.03 4.07 -7.13
N GLN A 141 -6.50 5.26 -6.78
CA GLN A 141 -7.85 5.71 -7.12
C GLN A 141 -7.92 6.20 -8.56
N GLY A 142 -8.94 5.74 -9.29
CA GLY A 142 -9.26 6.19 -10.64
C GLY A 142 -9.98 7.52 -10.66
N GLY A 143 -9.71 8.35 -11.67
CA GLY A 143 -10.46 9.56 -11.97
C GLY A 143 -11.58 9.32 -12.97
N ALA A 144 -12.37 10.36 -13.27
CA ALA A 144 -13.48 10.27 -14.22
C ALA A 144 -13.04 10.31 -15.70
N SER A 145 -11.74 10.46 -16.00
CA SER A 145 -11.22 10.70 -17.35
C SER A 145 -9.98 9.85 -17.66
N GLY A 146 -9.95 9.24 -18.84
CA GLY A 146 -8.95 8.26 -19.33
C GLY A 146 -7.55 8.79 -19.65
N GLU A 147 -7.10 9.85 -18.98
CA GLU A 147 -5.72 10.36 -19.06
C GLU A 147 -5.08 10.45 -17.66
N ALA A 148 -5.24 9.38 -16.88
CA ALA A 148 -4.57 9.29 -15.60
C ALA A 148 -3.05 9.22 -15.81
N ALA A 149 -2.29 10.13 -15.19
CA ALA A 149 -0.84 10.03 -15.12
C ALA A 149 -0.40 8.68 -14.53
N SER A 150 0.74 8.18 -15.01
CA SER A 150 1.20 6.82 -14.71
C SER A 150 1.54 6.61 -13.24
N VAL A 151 1.30 5.39 -12.75
CA VAL A 151 1.80 4.94 -11.45
C VAL A 151 2.65 3.68 -11.65
N ILE A 152 3.85 3.68 -11.07
CA ILE A 152 4.73 2.51 -11.08
C ILE A 152 4.86 2.00 -9.65
N VAL A 153 4.56 0.72 -9.45
CA VAL A 153 4.82 -0.03 -8.22
C VAL A 153 5.87 -1.08 -8.55
N GLU A 154 7.06 -0.96 -7.97
CA GLU A 154 8.18 -1.85 -8.27
C GLU A 154 8.91 -2.35 -7.03
N ASN A 155 9.47 -3.56 -7.13
CA ASN A 155 10.22 -4.21 -6.05
C ASN A 155 9.54 -4.04 -4.67
N THR A 156 8.23 -4.27 -4.65
CA THR A 156 7.37 -3.99 -3.49
C THR A 156 6.82 -5.31 -2.97
N THR A 157 6.75 -5.45 -1.65
CA THR A 157 6.28 -6.66 -0.99
C THR A 157 5.08 -6.34 -0.10
N VAL A 158 3.96 -7.03 -0.31
CA VAL A 158 2.74 -6.94 0.50
C VAL A 158 2.51 -8.30 1.18
N THR A 159 2.50 -8.33 2.51
CA THR A 159 2.41 -9.58 3.30
C THR A 159 1.42 -9.48 4.45
N GLY A 160 0.98 -10.62 4.97
CA GLY A 160 0.17 -10.71 6.18
C GLY A 160 -1.24 -11.26 5.95
N ASN A 161 -1.95 -11.49 7.06
CA ASN A 161 -3.18 -12.31 7.06
C ASN A 161 -4.46 -11.48 7.10
N ALA A 162 -4.43 -10.26 6.55
CA ALA A 162 -5.58 -9.35 6.56
C ALA A 162 -6.84 -9.96 5.92
N SER A 163 -7.99 -9.76 6.54
CA SER A 163 -9.28 -10.28 6.10
C SER A 163 -9.81 -9.60 4.85
N GLY A 164 -10.60 -10.32 4.03
CA GLY A 164 -11.39 -9.72 2.96
C GLY A 164 -12.80 -9.26 3.36
N ALA A 165 -13.20 -9.35 4.65
CA ALA A 165 -14.58 -9.08 5.07
C ALA A 165 -14.97 -7.59 4.96
N THR A 166 -14.25 -6.71 5.64
CA THR A 166 -14.54 -5.27 5.74
C THR A 166 -13.29 -4.44 5.45
N GLY A 167 -13.48 -3.25 4.84
CA GLY A 167 -12.39 -2.32 4.53
C GLY A 167 -11.72 -2.50 3.16
N GLY A 168 -12.03 -3.59 2.45
CA GLY A 168 -11.51 -3.90 1.11
C GLY A 168 -11.19 -5.38 0.98
N ARG A 169 -11.57 -6.01 -0.13
CA ARG A 169 -11.29 -7.44 -0.35
C ARG A 169 -9.89 -7.67 -0.87
N GLU A 170 -9.36 -6.69 -1.57
CA GLU A 170 -8.11 -6.73 -2.29
C GLU A 170 -6.95 -6.16 -1.48
N ALA A 171 -5.80 -6.85 -1.53
CA ALA A 171 -4.57 -6.32 -0.96
C ALA A 171 -4.12 -5.06 -1.72
N ILE A 172 -4.30 -5.05 -3.04
CA ILE A 172 -4.04 -3.90 -3.89
C ILE A 172 -5.27 -3.58 -4.71
N LEU A 173 -5.77 -2.35 -4.58
CA LEU A 173 -6.82 -1.79 -5.42
C LEU A 173 -6.18 -0.85 -6.44
N ALA A 174 -6.43 -1.08 -7.72
CA ALA A 174 -5.94 -0.28 -8.83
C ALA A 174 -7.08 0.12 -9.75
N SER A 175 -7.86 1.10 -9.35
CA SER A 175 -8.96 1.67 -10.14
C SER A 175 -8.48 2.70 -11.17
N ARG A 176 -7.18 2.98 -11.21
CA ARG A 176 -6.54 3.99 -12.04
C ARG A 176 -5.93 3.37 -13.30
N ASP A 177 -5.96 4.10 -14.40
CA ASP A 177 -5.31 3.69 -15.64
C ASP A 177 -3.79 3.84 -15.58
N ASN A 178 -3.10 3.24 -16.55
CA ASN A 178 -1.64 3.41 -16.76
C ASN A 178 -0.81 3.00 -15.53
N VAL A 179 -1.21 1.93 -14.85
CA VAL A 179 -0.51 1.40 -13.67
C VAL A 179 0.40 0.24 -14.08
N THR A 180 1.66 0.29 -13.69
CA THR A 180 2.59 -0.84 -13.85
C THR A 180 3.00 -1.39 -12.50
N PHE A 181 2.67 -2.66 -12.26
CA PHE A 181 3.23 -3.49 -11.21
C PHE A 181 4.37 -4.32 -11.80
N ARG A 182 5.58 -4.17 -11.26
CA ARG A 182 6.73 -4.98 -11.69
C ARG A 182 7.52 -5.50 -10.51
N GLU A 183 7.98 -6.75 -10.56
CA GLU A 183 8.74 -7.33 -9.43
C GLU A 183 7.99 -7.20 -8.09
N LEU A 184 6.66 -7.28 -8.16
CA LEU A 184 5.78 -7.16 -7.02
C LEU A 184 5.61 -8.55 -6.38
N THR A 185 5.68 -8.62 -5.06
CA THR A 185 5.30 -9.81 -4.29
C THR A 185 4.09 -9.50 -3.42
N VAL A 186 3.03 -10.30 -3.54
CA VAL A 186 1.85 -10.25 -2.67
C VAL A 186 1.64 -11.64 -2.07
N ASP A 187 1.63 -11.74 -0.75
CA ASP A 187 1.28 -12.96 0.00
C ASP A 187 0.26 -12.63 1.08
N GLN A 188 -1.02 -12.84 0.76
CA GLN A 188 -2.17 -12.41 1.54
C GLN A 188 -3.15 -13.58 1.76
N PRO A 189 -2.78 -14.56 2.60
CA PRO A 189 -3.58 -15.76 2.83
C PRO A 189 -4.78 -15.53 3.77
N GLY A 190 -5.08 -14.28 4.11
CA GLY A 190 -6.14 -13.90 5.04
C GLY A 190 -7.53 -14.38 4.64
N THR A 191 -8.46 -14.37 5.59
CA THR A 191 -9.77 -15.02 5.45
C THR A 191 -10.76 -14.20 4.61
N ASN A 192 -12.02 -14.66 4.54
CA ASN A 192 -13.15 -13.88 4.01
C ASN A 192 -12.97 -13.35 2.59
N LEU A 193 -12.51 -14.23 1.69
CA LEU A 193 -12.37 -13.95 0.27
C LEU A 193 -11.31 -12.88 -0.06
N ARG A 194 -10.23 -12.81 0.74
CA ARG A 194 -9.07 -11.95 0.49
C ARG A 194 -8.50 -12.17 -0.91
N GLN A 195 -8.45 -11.12 -1.71
CA GLN A 195 -7.93 -11.07 -3.07
C GLN A 195 -6.53 -10.46 -3.09
N GLY A 196 -5.74 -10.78 -4.12
CA GLY A 196 -4.42 -10.19 -4.34
C GLY A 196 -4.54 -8.78 -4.91
N ILE A 197 -4.60 -8.68 -6.24
CA ILE A 197 -4.67 -7.42 -6.97
C ILE A 197 -6.02 -7.30 -7.68
N ASN A 198 -6.65 -6.14 -7.56
CA ASN A 198 -7.85 -5.79 -8.31
C ASN A 198 -7.57 -4.61 -9.25
N ILE A 199 -7.57 -4.86 -10.55
CA ILE A 199 -7.34 -3.87 -11.59
C ILE A 199 -8.70 -3.47 -12.17
N GLY A 200 -9.11 -2.24 -11.88
CA GLY A 200 -10.30 -1.62 -12.43
C GLY A 200 -10.01 -0.60 -13.54
N GLY A 201 -8.80 -0.06 -13.61
CA GLY A 201 -8.38 0.87 -14.67
C GLY A 201 -7.78 0.19 -15.89
N ASP A 202 -7.60 0.96 -16.95
CA ASP A 202 -7.14 0.51 -18.26
C ASP A 202 -5.61 0.60 -18.40
N ASN A 203 -5.06 -0.07 -19.42
CA ASN A 203 -3.64 0.00 -19.80
C ASN A 203 -2.69 -0.34 -18.64
N CYS A 204 -3.06 -1.34 -17.84
CA CYS A 204 -2.29 -1.75 -16.67
C CYS A 204 -1.37 -2.93 -16.99
N ASN A 205 -0.23 -3.02 -16.29
CA ASN A 205 0.74 -4.09 -16.51
C ASN A 205 1.06 -4.80 -15.18
N VAL A 206 1.10 -6.13 -15.18
CA VAL A 206 1.59 -6.97 -14.08
C VAL A 206 2.73 -7.86 -14.58
N VAL A 207 3.96 -7.44 -14.31
CA VAL A 207 5.17 -8.00 -14.92
C VAL A 207 6.08 -8.62 -13.86
N ASN A 208 6.60 -9.82 -14.10
CA ASN A 208 7.60 -10.47 -13.24
C ASN A 208 7.20 -10.50 -11.75
N SER A 209 5.91 -10.68 -11.47
CA SER A 209 5.35 -10.54 -10.13
C SER A 209 4.85 -11.88 -9.58
N THR A 210 4.86 -12.04 -8.26
CA THR A 210 4.30 -13.22 -7.58
C THR A 210 3.14 -12.78 -6.70
N VAL A 211 1.95 -13.35 -6.91
CA VAL A 211 0.74 -12.99 -6.16
C VAL A 211 0.07 -14.24 -5.66
N SER A 212 -0.01 -14.36 -4.34
CA SER A 212 -0.71 -15.42 -3.62
C SER A 212 -1.76 -14.81 -2.70
N ALA A 213 -3.02 -15.22 -2.85
CA ALA A 213 -4.12 -14.74 -2.02
C ALA A 213 -5.15 -15.84 -1.78
N ARG A 214 -6.00 -15.69 -0.75
CA ARG A 214 -7.01 -16.71 -0.39
C ARG A 214 -8.07 -16.95 -1.46
N HIS A 215 -8.43 -15.92 -2.20
CA HIS A 215 -9.40 -15.98 -3.29
C HIS A 215 -8.67 -15.69 -4.59
N TYR A 216 -9.22 -14.83 -5.45
CA TYR A 216 -8.55 -14.49 -6.71
C TYR A 216 -7.21 -13.77 -6.47
N PRO A 217 -6.07 -14.30 -6.96
CA PRO A 217 -4.79 -13.59 -6.91
C PRO A 217 -4.83 -12.32 -7.78
N LEU A 218 -5.55 -12.35 -8.89
CA LEU A 218 -5.71 -11.21 -9.78
C LEU A 218 -7.15 -11.15 -10.30
N VAL A 219 -7.76 -9.97 -10.23
CA VAL A 219 -9.04 -9.64 -10.87
C VAL A 219 -8.80 -8.46 -11.80
N VAL A 220 -9.20 -8.58 -13.07
CA VAL A 220 -9.09 -7.52 -14.08
C VAL A 220 -10.49 -7.16 -14.57
N ARG A 221 -10.82 -5.87 -14.54
CA ARG A 221 -12.08 -5.30 -15.02
C ARG A 221 -11.88 -4.19 -16.06
N GLY A 222 -10.69 -3.58 -16.09
CA GLY A 222 -10.31 -2.63 -17.14
C GLY A 222 -9.80 -3.34 -18.40
N GLU A 223 -9.52 -2.54 -19.42
CA GLU A 223 -9.07 -2.97 -20.73
C GLU A 223 -7.54 -2.90 -20.88
N ASN A 224 -7.02 -3.59 -21.90
CA ASN A 224 -5.60 -3.55 -22.28
C ASN A 224 -4.62 -3.89 -21.14
N THR A 225 -5.02 -4.77 -20.23
CA THR A 225 -4.13 -5.23 -19.16
C THR A 225 -3.16 -6.29 -19.69
N LEU A 226 -1.86 -6.08 -19.52
CA LEU A 226 -0.82 -7.06 -19.80
C LEU A 226 -0.42 -7.80 -18.52
N VAL A 227 -0.38 -9.13 -18.56
CA VAL A 227 0.22 -9.96 -17.53
C VAL A 227 1.34 -10.78 -18.15
N GLN A 228 2.58 -10.60 -17.68
CA GLN A 228 3.75 -11.23 -18.28
C GLN A 228 4.75 -11.69 -17.23
N GLY A 229 5.26 -12.91 -17.35
CA GLY A 229 6.31 -13.43 -16.45
C GLY A 229 5.89 -13.54 -14.98
N SER A 230 4.59 -13.53 -14.69
CA SER A 230 4.06 -13.47 -13.32
C SER A 230 3.49 -14.82 -12.87
N ARG A 231 3.65 -15.14 -11.59
CA ARG A 231 3.04 -16.30 -10.92
C ARG A 231 1.84 -15.83 -10.09
N LEU A 232 0.66 -16.39 -10.38
CA LEU A 232 -0.59 -16.06 -9.69
C LEU A 232 -1.15 -17.33 -9.05
N GLU A 233 -1.41 -17.31 -7.74
CA GLU A 233 -1.83 -18.49 -6.98
C GLU A 233 -2.99 -18.16 -6.04
N SER A 234 -4.08 -18.91 -6.16
CA SER A 234 -5.18 -18.90 -5.20
C SER A 234 -4.91 -19.93 -4.11
N LEU A 235 -5.08 -19.55 -2.85
CA LEU A 235 -4.78 -20.37 -1.68
C LEU A 235 -6.06 -20.97 -1.12
N GLY A 236 -6.06 -22.28 -0.86
CA GLY A 236 -7.18 -22.94 -0.18
C GLY A 236 -8.35 -23.36 -1.08
N GLY A 237 -8.11 -23.52 -2.39
CA GLY A 237 -9.01 -24.23 -3.31
C GLY A 237 -10.05 -23.39 -4.04
N TYR A 238 -9.84 -22.07 -4.13
CA TYR A 238 -10.69 -21.14 -4.89
C TYR A 238 -10.17 -20.87 -6.30
#